data_AF-A0A945L554-F1
#
_entry.id   AF-A0A945L554-F1
#
_cell.length_a   1.000
_cell.length_b   1.000
_cell.length_c   1.000
_cell.angle_alpha   90.00
_cell.angle_beta   90.00
_cell.angle_gamma   90.00
#
_symmetry.space_group_name_H-M   'P 1'
#
loop_
_entity.id
_entity.type
_entity.pdbx_description
1 polymer ?
#
loop_
_entity_poly.entity_id
_entity_poly.type
_entity_poly.pdbx_seq_one_letter_code
_entity_poly.pdbx_strand_id
1 'polypeptide(L)'
;MQLKEISLSTQEAVRKAKYRLFLESAISTHSHSSREEFFTWLKVCSATHRFKVKKMPLAELEGWTQDPATGNITHQSSKFFRIEGIDVKTNFGPTEHWMQPIINQPEIGILGFIVKEIDGVLHFLAQAKMEPGNINLLQISPTVQATRSNFTQVHGGQPPSYLEYFLDSNKAVVLIDQLQSE
;
A
#
# COMPACT_ATOMS: atom_id res chain seq x y z
N MET A 1 36.23 -16.71 -2.69
CA MET A 1 36.79 -15.35 -2.53
C MET A 1 35.77 -14.55 -1.75
N GLN A 2 36.16 -14.06 -0.57
CA GLN A 2 35.29 -13.64 0.55
C GLN A 2 34.28 -12.53 0.21
N LEU A 3 33.00 -12.79 0.47
CA LEU A 3 32.03 -11.72 0.69
C LEU A 3 32.12 -11.29 2.16
N LYS A 4 32.39 -10.00 2.33
CA LYS A 4 32.78 -9.31 3.56
C LYS A 4 31.71 -9.40 4.65
N GLU A 5 32.12 -9.89 5.83
CA GLU A 5 31.50 -9.52 7.09
C GLU A 5 31.69 -8.01 7.29
N ILE A 6 30.60 -7.26 7.16
CA ILE A 6 30.59 -5.83 7.47
C ILE A 6 30.49 -5.69 8.99
N SER A 7 31.46 -5.04 9.62
CA SER A 7 31.48 -4.83 11.07
C SER A 7 30.21 -4.12 11.58
N LEU A 8 29.78 -4.44 12.81
CA LEU A 8 28.64 -3.80 13.49
C LEU A 8 28.72 -2.26 13.46
N SER A 9 29.91 -1.69 13.64
CA SER A 9 30.15 -0.23 13.54
C SER A 9 29.85 0.35 12.15
N THR A 10 30.10 -0.42 11.09
CA THR A 10 29.82 0.01 9.72
C THR A 10 28.33 -0.07 9.41
N GLN A 11 27.61 -1.09 9.90
CA GLN A 11 26.16 -1.18 9.77
C GLN A 11 25.44 -0.02 10.50
N GLU A 12 25.93 0.33 11.68
CA GLU A 12 25.38 1.45 12.46
C GLU A 12 25.61 2.80 11.77
N ALA A 13 26.80 3.01 11.18
CA ALA A 13 27.11 4.22 10.41
C ALA A 13 26.22 4.36 9.16
N VAL A 14 26.02 3.27 8.41
CA VAL A 14 25.11 3.23 7.26
C VAL A 14 23.67 3.54 7.69
N ARG A 15 23.23 2.98 8.82
CA ARG A 15 21.89 3.25 9.37
C ARG A 15 21.73 4.71 9.77
N LYS A 16 22.72 5.31 10.44
CA LYS A 16 22.72 6.74 10.79
C LYS A 16 22.68 7.64 9.55
N ALA A 17 23.45 7.30 8.52
CA ALA A 17 23.44 8.02 7.24
C ALA A 17 22.05 7.96 6.57
N LYS A 18 21.40 6.79 6.54
CA LYS A 18 20.03 6.66 6.02
C LYS A 18 19.03 7.55 6.77
N TYR A 19 19.01 7.50 8.11
CA TYR A 19 18.08 8.33 8.90
C TYR A 19 18.32 9.83 8.71
N ARG A 20 19.58 10.23 8.51
CA ARG A 20 19.92 11.62 8.22
C ARG A 20 19.25 12.10 6.93
N LEU A 21 19.27 11.30 5.86
CA LEU A 21 18.61 11.66 4.58
C LEU A 21 17.09 11.85 4.75
N PHE A 22 16.44 10.99 5.55
CA PHE A 22 15.01 11.12 5.85
C PHE A 22 14.72 12.39 6.66
N LEU A 23 15.56 12.70 7.66
CA LEU A 23 15.40 13.89 8.47
C LEU A 23 15.62 15.18 7.66
N GLU A 24 16.67 15.23 6.84
CA GLU A 24 16.97 16.36 5.95
C GLU A 24 15.81 16.61 4.98
N SER A 25 15.21 15.56 4.41
CA SER A 25 13.99 15.65 3.61
C SER A 25 12.80 16.19 4.40
N ALA A 26 12.56 15.69 5.62
CA ALA A 26 11.40 16.08 6.43
C ALA A 26 11.42 17.56 6.86
N ILE A 27 12.61 18.16 7.02
CA ILE A 27 12.76 19.57 7.40
C ILE A 27 13.03 20.50 6.20
N SER A 28 13.19 19.94 5.00
CA SER A 28 13.49 20.71 3.80
C SER A 28 12.32 21.62 3.42
N THR A 29 12.64 22.87 3.09
CA THR A 29 11.72 23.78 2.40
C THR A 29 11.87 23.73 0.88
N HIS A 30 12.84 22.97 0.38
CA HIS A 30 13.05 22.73 -1.05
C HIS A 30 12.20 21.54 -1.50
N SER A 31 11.43 21.75 -2.55
CA SER A 31 10.62 20.74 -3.21
C SER A 31 10.76 20.86 -4.73
N HIS A 32 10.63 19.73 -5.44
CA HIS A 32 10.67 19.71 -6.91
C HIS A 32 9.56 20.56 -7.55
N SER A 33 8.39 20.62 -6.92
CA SER A 33 7.26 21.48 -7.31
C SER A 33 6.79 22.29 -6.13
N SER A 34 6.30 23.50 -6.36
CA SER A 34 5.64 24.32 -5.34
C SER A 34 4.37 23.66 -4.80
N ARG A 35 3.91 24.13 -3.65
CA ARG A 35 2.66 23.64 -3.04
C ARG A 35 1.46 23.94 -3.93
N GLU A 36 1.45 25.11 -4.56
CA GLU A 36 0.40 25.57 -5.47
C GLU A 36 0.35 24.69 -6.73
N GLU A 37 1.51 24.38 -7.32
CA GLU A 37 1.62 23.46 -8.46
C GLU A 37 1.14 22.06 -8.10
N PHE A 38 1.51 21.56 -6.92
CA PHE A 38 1.06 20.26 -6.44
C PHE A 38 -0.47 20.17 -6.33
N PHE A 39 -1.12 21.15 -5.68
CA PHE A 39 -2.58 21.15 -5.57
C PHE A 39 -3.27 21.39 -6.92
N THR A 40 -2.64 22.15 -7.83
CA THR A 40 -3.13 22.31 -9.20
C THR A 40 -3.08 20.98 -9.95
N TRP A 41 -1.96 20.27 -9.90
CA TRP A 41 -1.81 18.93 -10.47
C TRP A 41 -2.84 17.95 -9.91
N LEU A 42 -3.03 17.92 -8.58
CA LEU A 42 -3.99 17.01 -7.95
C LEU A 42 -5.43 17.30 -8.39
N LYS A 43 -5.81 18.58 -8.53
CA LYS A 43 -7.10 18.99 -9.09
C LYS A 43 -7.26 18.55 -10.53
N VAL A 44 -6.23 18.71 -11.37
CA VAL A 44 -6.23 18.23 -12.76
C VAL A 44 -6.43 16.72 -12.80
N CYS A 45 -5.66 15.94 -12.04
CA CYS A 45 -5.80 14.48 -11.98
C CYS A 45 -7.23 14.06 -11.59
N SER A 46 -7.83 14.73 -10.61
CA SER A 46 -9.21 14.48 -10.18
C SER A 46 -10.26 14.86 -11.22
N ALA A 47 -10.02 15.88 -12.03
CA ALA A 47 -10.94 16.31 -13.08
C ALA A 47 -10.89 15.41 -14.33
N THR A 48 -9.70 14.87 -14.65
CA THR A 48 -9.49 14.00 -15.81
C THR A 48 -10.19 12.65 -15.65
N HIS A 49 -10.24 12.08 -14.45
CA HIS A 49 -10.77 10.75 -14.21
C HIS A 49 -12.17 10.79 -13.58
N ARG A 50 -13.20 10.46 -14.36
CA ARG A 50 -14.59 10.49 -13.91
C ARG A 50 -15.02 9.10 -13.43
N PHE A 51 -14.96 8.87 -12.13
CA PHE A 51 -15.50 7.67 -11.50
C PHE A 51 -16.84 7.97 -10.82
N LYS A 52 -17.73 6.98 -10.83
CA LYS A 52 -19.02 7.04 -10.12
C LYS A 52 -19.13 5.84 -9.21
N VAL A 53 -19.10 6.09 -7.91
CA VAL A 53 -19.34 5.07 -6.89
C VAL A 53 -20.79 5.16 -6.45
N LYS A 54 -21.45 4.00 -6.34
CA LYS A 54 -22.80 3.89 -5.80
C LYS A 54 -22.80 2.80 -4.74
N LYS A 55 -23.49 3.05 -3.63
CA LYS A 55 -23.81 1.99 -2.67
C LYS A 55 -24.85 1.06 -3.30
N MET A 56 -24.73 -0.23 -3.04
CA MET A 56 -25.69 -1.23 -3.47
C MET A 56 -25.78 -2.35 -2.42
N PRO A 57 -26.90 -3.10 -2.38
CA PRO A 57 -27.02 -4.27 -1.53
C PRO A 57 -25.94 -5.30 -1.84
N LEU A 58 -25.46 -5.98 -0.80
CA LEU A 58 -24.43 -7.01 -0.92
C LEU A 58 -24.85 -8.16 -1.86
N ALA A 59 -26.13 -8.52 -1.81
CA ALA A 59 -26.73 -9.56 -2.66
C ALA A 59 -26.73 -9.20 -4.16
N GLU A 60 -26.53 -7.93 -4.51
CA GLU A 60 -26.46 -7.45 -5.89
C GLU A 60 -25.02 -7.31 -6.40
N LEU A 61 -24.00 -7.63 -5.58
CA LEU A 61 -22.60 -7.57 -6.02
C LEU A 61 -22.31 -8.68 -7.04
N GLU A 62 -22.02 -8.26 -8.27
CA GLU A 62 -21.58 -9.18 -9.32
C GLU A 62 -20.25 -9.86 -8.93
N GLY A 63 -20.17 -11.17 -9.15
CA GLY A 63 -18.99 -11.96 -8.85
C GLY A 63 -18.77 -12.28 -7.36
N TRP A 64 -19.58 -11.73 -6.46
CA TRP A 64 -19.53 -12.05 -5.03
C TRP A 64 -20.68 -12.96 -4.63
N THR A 65 -20.40 -13.94 -3.78
CA THR A 65 -21.38 -14.92 -3.30
C THR A 65 -21.30 -15.07 -1.80
N GLN A 66 -22.45 -15.30 -1.18
CA GLN A 66 -22.53 -15.71 0.21
C GLN A 66 -22.65 -17.23 0.28
N ASP A 67 -21.74 -17.87 1.00
CA ASP A 67 -21.80 -19.30 1.26
C ASP A 67 -22.93 -19.59 2.27
N PRO A 68 -23.91 -20.45 1.93
CA PRO A 68 -25.08 -20.67 2.78
C PRO A 68 -24.79 -21.51 4.03
N ALA A 69 -23.69 -22.24 4.09
CA ALA A 69 -23.32 -23.07 5.24
C ALA A 69 -22.54 -22.27 6.30
N THR A 70 -21.69 -21.36 5.86
CA THR A 70 -20.76 -20.59 6.70
C THR A 70 -21.16 -19.13 6.86
N GLY A 71 -21.95 -18.58 5.93
CA GLY A 71 -22.28 -17.16 5.85
C GLY A 71 -21.16 -16.30 5.25
N ASN A 72 -20.01 -16.89 4.90
CA ASN A 72 -18.85 -16.16 4.36
C ASN A 72 -19.17 -15.52 3.01
N ILE A 73 -18.62 -14.33 2.78
CA ILE A 73 -18.79 -13.60 1.51
C ILE A 73 -17.46 -13.62 0.76
N THR A 74 -17.46 -14.20 -0.43
CA THR A 74 -16.25 -14.43 -1.22
C THR A 74 -16.46 -14.08 -2.68
N HIS A 75 -15.42 -13.64 -3.37
CA HIS A 75 -15.45 -13.48 -4.82
C HIS A 75 -15.30 -14.85 -5.52
N GLN A 76 -16.03 -15.10 -6.61
CA GLN A 76 -16.05 -16.36 -7.36
C GLN A 76 -14.66 -16.77 -7.88
N SER A 77 -13.79 -15.80 -8.15
CA SER A 77 -12.40 -16.06 -8.56
C SER A 77 -11.47 -16.49 -7.42
N SER A 78 -11.97 -16.51 -6.18
CA SER A 78 -11.20 -16.73 -4.94
C SER A 78 -10.08 -15.71 -4.68
N LYS A 79 -10.10 -14.56 -5.38
CA LYS A 79 -9.15 -13.44 -5.20
C LYS A 79 -9.76 -12.34 -4.33
N PHE A 80 -8.98 -11.26 -4.14
CA PHE A 80 -9.31 -10.13 -3.29
C PHE A 80 -9.36 -10.55 -1.83
N PHE A 81 -10.37 -10.11 -1.09
CA PHE A 81 -10.58 -10.45 0.31
C PHE A 81 -11.86 -11.29 0.46
N ARG A 82 -12.07 -11.78 1.68
CA ARG A 82 -13.29 -12.46 2.11
C ARG A 82 -13.83 -11.76 3.34
N ILE A 83 -15.15 -11.76 3.52
CA ILE A 83 -15.76 -11.39 4.79
C ILE A 83 -16.12 -12.68 5.51
N GLU A 84 -15.53 -12.86 6.69
CA GLU A 84 -15.68 -14.05 7.52
C GLU A 84 -16.15 -13.65 8.93
N GLY A 85 -16.62 -14.62 9.71
CA GLY A 85 -16.88 -14.42 11.14
C GLY A 85 -15.67 -14.80 11.99
N ILE A 86 -15.39 -14.03 13.04
CA ILE A 86 -14.43 -14.41 14.09
C ILE A 86 -15.14 -14.46 15.44
N ASP A 87 -14.86 -15.52 16.21
CA ASP A 87 -15.25 -15.70 17.61
C ASP A 87 -14.02 -15.39 18.48
N VAL A 88 -14.05 -14.23 19.16
CA VAL A 88 -12.92 -13.75 19.96
C VAL A 88 -13.17 -14.03 21.44
N LYS A 89 -12.25 -14.79 22.05
CA LYS A 89 -12.19 -15.01 23.50
C LYS A 89 -10.88 -14.46 24.02
N THR A 90 -10.93 -13.56 24.99
CA THR A 90 -9.75 -12.84 25.49
C THR A 90 -9.85 -12.62 26.99
N ASN A 91 -8.70 -12.50 27.64
CA ASN A 91 -8.57 -12.08 29.03
C ASN A 91 -8.19 -10.58 29.16
N PHE A 92 -8.29 -9.83 28.06
CA PHE A 92 -7.91 -8.42 27.97
C PHE A 92 -9.12 -7.52 27.72
N GLY A 93 -9.23 -6.43 28.47
CA GLY A 93 -10.33 -5.46 28.34
C GLY A 93 -11.62 -5.90 29.06
N PRO A 94 -12.71 -5.10 28.95
CA PRO A 94 -13.94 -5.30 29.71
C PRO A 94 -14.88 -6.38 29.13
N THR A 95 -14.66 -6.82 27.89
CA THR A 95 -15.50 -7.81 27.20
C THR A 95 -14.68 -9.05 26.91
N GLU A 96 -14.98 -10.16 27.57
CA GLU A 96 -14.20 -11.40 27.48
C GLU A 96 -14.52 -12.23 26.22
N HIS A 97 -15.70 -12.03 25.63
CA HIS A 97 -16.19 -12.82 24.51
C HIS A 97 -17.08 -11.99 23.57
N TRP A 98 -16.80 -12.03 22.27
CA TRP A 98 -17.70 -11.49 21.24
C TRP A 98 -17.51 -12.17 19.89
N MET A 99 -18.47 -11.96 19.00
CA MET A 99 -18.38 -12.34 17.60
C MET A 99 -18.49 -11.11 16.71
N GLN A 100 -17.72 -11.07 15.63
CA GLN A 100 -17.79 -9.97 14.66
C GLN A 100 -17.40 -10.46 13.26
N PRO A 101 -17.79 -9.71 12.21
CA PRO A 101 -17.16 -9.86 10.91
C PRO A 101 -15.68 -9.46 10.93
N ILE A 102 -14.89 -10.07 10.07
CA ILE A 102 -13.51 -9.71 9.80
C ILE A 102 -13.25 -9.76 8.29
N ILE A 103 -12.44 -8.83 7.79
CA ILE A 103 -11.90 -8.89 6.43
C ILE A 103 -10.68 -9.82 6.46
N ASN A 104 -10.75 -10.93 5.73
CA ASN A 104 -9.65 -11.87 5.61
C ASN A 104 -9.10 -11.85 4.18
N GLN A 105 -7.88 -11.33 4.03
CA GLN A 105 -7.09 -11.40 2.81
C GLN A 105 -5.74 -12.03 3.13
N PRO A 106 -5.56 -13.35 2.92
CA PRO A 106 -4.33 -14.07 3.27
C PRO A 106 -3.22 -13.85 2.22
N GLU A 107 -3.02 -12.59 1.81
CA GLU A 107 -1.99 -12.18 0.87
C GLU A 107 -1.17 -11.03 1.46
N ILE A 108 0.14 -11.07 1.25
CA ILE A 108 1.01 -9.94 1.59
C ILE A 108 0.97 -8.95 0.43
N GLY A 109 0.58 -7.72 0.73
CA GLY A 109 0.66 -6.59 -0.20
C GLY A 109 2.02 -5.90 -0.17
N ILE A 110 2.30 -5.16 -1.24
CA ILE A 110 3.44 -4.24 -1.34
C ILE A 110 2.90 -2.82 -1.25
N LEU A 111 3.42 -2.08 -0.28
CA LEU A 111 3.23 -0.63 -0.11
C LEU A 111 4.61 0.02 -0.13
N GLY A 112 4.94 0.67 -1.24
CA GLY A 112 6.32 1.08 -1.52
C GLY A 112 6.44 2.46 -2.13
N PHE A 113 7.40 3.24 -1.63
CA PHE A 113 7.85 4.47 -2.26
C PHE A 113 9.22 4.26 -2.93
N ILE A 114 9.33 4.69 -4.18
CA ILE A 114 10.61 5.00 -4.81
C ILE A 114 11.02 6.38 -4.35
N VAL A 115 12.29 6.50 -3.99
CA VAL A 115 12.89 7.77 -3.63
C VAL A 115 14.04 8.13 -4.55
N LYS A 116 14.25 9.42 -4.74
CA LYS A 116 15.37 9.96 -5.50
C LYS A 116 15.86 11.24 -4.85
N GLU A 117 17.17 11.41 -4.77
CA GLU A 117 17.75 12.69 -4.39
C GLU A 117 17.66 13.68 -5.56
N ILE A 118 17.08 14.84 -5.29
CA ILE A 118 16.95 15.96 -6.24
C ILE A 118 17.46 17.19 -5.48
N ASP A 119 18.49 17.83 -6.02
CA ASP A 119 19.14 19.01 -5.43
C ASP A 119 19.53 18.83 -3.95
N GLY A 120 20.07 17.65 -3.61
CA GLY A 120 20.53 17.33 -2.26
C GLY A 120 19.43 16.87 -1.29
N VAL A 121 18.17 16.78 -1.74
CA VAL A 121 17.03 16.44 -0.88
C VAL A 121 16.35 15.17 -1.39
N LEU A 122 16.08 14.24 -0.48
CA LEU A 122 15.35 13.02 -0.79
C LEU A 122 13.88 13.34 -1.12
N HIS A 123 13.43 12.98 -2.31
CA HIS A 123 12.05 13.12 -2.78
C HIS A 123 11.40 11.76 -2.91
N PHE A 124 10.09 11.70 -2.66
CA PHE A 124 9.28 10.49 -2.73
C PHE A 124 8.37 10.55 -3.95
N LEU A 125 8.42 9.51 -4.79
CA LEU A 125 7.52 9.39 -5.93
C LEU A 125 6.15 8.91 -5.44
N ALA A 126 5.20 9.82 -5.28
CA ALA A 126 3.83 9.44 -4.96
C ALA A 126 2.98 9.25 -6.24
N GLN A 127 1.82 8.62 -6.11
CA GLN A 127 0.82 8.56 -7.18
C GLN A 127 -0.52 9.16 -6.70
N ALA A 128 -1.28 9.76 -7.61
CA ALA A 128 -2.68 10.05 -7.36
C ALA A 128 -3.51 8.80 -7.73
N LYS A 129 -4.06 8.13 -6.73
CA LYS A 129 -4.76 6.86 -6.86
C LYS A 129 -6.23 7.01 -6.55
N MET A 130 -7.08 6.48 -7.44
CA MET A 130 -8.51 6.38 -7.18
C MET A 130 -8.81 5.09 -6.45
N GLU A 131 -9.55 5.20 -5.34
CA GLU A 131 -10.12 4.06 -4.64
C GLU A 131 -11.59 4.34 -4.32
N PRO A 132 -12.49 3.35 -4.51
CA PRO A 132 -13.93 3.58 -4.36
C PRO A 132 -14.35 3.96 -2.94
N GLY A 133 -13.52 3.64 -1.93
CA GLY A 133 -13.73 4.01 -0.53
C GLY A 133 -13.24 5.41 -0.15
N ASN A 134 -12.49 6.10 -1.02
CA ASN A 134 -11.98 7.43 -0.71
C ASN A 134 -13.10 8.48 -0.72
N ILE A 135 -13.16 9.32 0.31
CA ILE A 135 -14.17 10.40 0.44
C ILE A 135 -14.22 11.29 -0.80
N ASN A 136 -13.05 11.62 -1.37
CA ASN A 136 -12.91 12.44 -2.57
C ASN A 136 -12.51 11.63 -3.82
N LEU A 137 -12.68 10.30 -3.78
CA LEU A 137 -12.28 9.31 -4.79
C LEU A 137 -10.77 9.21 -5.05
N LEU A 138 -10.10 10.32 -5.31
CA LEU A 138 -8.67 10.41 -5.61
C LEU A 138 -7.88 10.90 -4.39
N GLN A 139 -6.86 10.16 -3.99
CA GLN A 139 -5.93 10.54 -2.91
C GLN A 139 -4.48 10.26 -3.32
N ILE A 140 -3.54 10.72 -2.52
CA ILE A 140 -2.12 10.41 -2.71
C ILE A 140 -1.82 9.06 -2.09
N SER A 141 -1.16 8.17 -2.83
CA SER A 141 -0.74 6.86 -2.35
C SER A 141 0.75 6.62 -2.66
N PRO A 142 1.37 5.55 -2.10
CA PRO A 142 2.73 5.16 -2.42
C PRO A 142 2.97 4.91 -3.91
N THR A 143 4.22 4.94 -4.38
CA THR A 143 4.56 4.64 -5.79
C THR A 143 3.92 3.35 -6.27
N VAL A 144 3.99 2.30 -5.43
CA VAL A 144 3.34 1.02 -5.67
C VAL A 144 2.48 0.69 -4.46
N GLN A 145 1.22 0.38 -4.74
CA GLN A 145 0.27 -0.18 -3.79
C GLN A 145 -0.46 -1.32 -4.51
N ALA A 146 -0.05 -2.55 -4.21
CA ALA A 146 -0.54 -3.75 -4.90
C ALA A 146 -0.52 -4.98 -4.00
N THR A 147 -1.60 -5.76 -4.03
CA THR A 147 -1.66 -7.10 -3.43
C THR A 147 -1.04 -8.13 -4.38
N ARG A 148 -0.70 -9.31 -3.86
CA ARG A 148 -0.16 -10.40 -4.68
C ARG A 148 -1.05 -10.74 -5.87
N SER A 149 -2.36 -10.85 -5.65
CA SER A 149 -3.35 -11.06 -6.71
C SER A 149 -3.24 -10.04 -7.83
N ASN A 150 -2.96 -8.77 -7.48
CA ASN A 150 -2.93 -7.65 -8.42
C ASN A 150 -1.68 -7.67 -9.30
N PHE A 151 -0.52 -7.96 -8.73
CA PHE A 151 0.72 -7.95 -9.51
C PHE A 151 1.03 -9.28 -10.23
N THR A 152 0.38 -10.38 -9.85
CA THR A 152 0.37 -11.61 -10.68
C THR A 152 -0.61 -11.52 -11.85
N GLN A 153 -1.19 -10.34 -12.10
CA GLN A 153 -2.08 -10.02 -13.22
C GLN A 153 -3.26 -10.98 -13.37
N VAL A 154 -3.78 -11.54 -12.29
CA VAL A 154 -4.84 -12.54 -12.42
C VAL A 154 -6.18 -11.92 -12.87
N HIS A 155 -6.24 -10.61 -13.03
CA HIS A 155 -7.36 -9.85 -13.61
C HIS A 155 -7.14 -9.51 -15.10
N GLY A 156 -6.02 -9.93 -15.69
CA GLY A 156 -5.63 -9.60 -17.08
C GLY A 156 -5.17 -8.16 -17.31
N GLY A 157 -5.07 -7.34 -16.25
CA GLY A 157 -4.60 -5.95 -16.33
C GLY A 157 -3.07 -5.85 -16.42
N GLN A 158 -2.58 -4.68 -16.81
CA GLN A 158 -1.14 -4.36 -16.77
C GLN A 158 -0.61 -4.40 -15.33
N PRO A 159 0.66 -4.77 -15.11
CA PRO A 159 1.24 -4.70 -13.78
C PRO A 159 1.29 -3.23 -13.33
N PRO A 160 1.22 -2.96 -12.01
CA PRO A 160 1.47 -1.62 -11.49
C PRO A 160 2.81 -1.07 -12.01
N SER A 161 2.81 0.19 -12.45
CA SER A 161 4.05 0.86 -12.85
C SER A 161 5.10 0.77 -11.74
N TYR A 162 6.36 0.55 -12.12
CA TYR A 162 7.51 0.49 -11.22
C TYR A 162 7.54 -0.70 -10.24
N LEU A 163 6.65 -1.69 -10.40
CA LEU A 163 6.62 -2.90 -9.58
C LEU A 163 7.97 -3.64 -9.57
N GLU A 164 8.72 -3.61 -10.67
CA GLU A 164 9.98 -4.32 -10.82
C GLU A 164 11.05 -3.89 -9.80
N TYR A 165 10.99 -2.65 -9.30
CA TYR A 165 11.91 -2.15 -8.27
C TYR A 165 11.62 -2.73 -6.87
N PHE A 166 10.42 -3.29 -6.67
CA PHE A 166 9.98 -3.89 -5.40
C PHE A 166 10.03 -5.42 -5.42
N LEU A 167 10.15 -6.03 -6.60
CA LEU A 167 10.29 -7.48 -6.75
C LEU A 167 11.74 -7.92 -6.94
N ASP A 168 12.58 -7.06 -7.52
CA ASP A 168 14.00 -7.37 -7.79
C ASP A 168 14.92 -6.41 -7.03
N SER A 169 15.51 -6.91 -5.94
CA SER A 169 16.46 -6.16 -5.10
C SER A 169 17.73 -5.71 -5.85
N ASN A 170 18.00 -6.20 -7.05
CA ASN A 170 19.13 -5.71 -7.86
C ASN A 170 18.80 -4.40 -8.61
N LYS A 171 17.52 -4.04 -8.72
CA LYS A 171 17.07 -2.83 -9.42
C LYS A 171 17.00 -1.59 -8.53
N ALA A 172 17.02 -1.75 -7.21
CA ALA A 172 16.91 -0.66 -6.26
C ALA A 172 17.73 -0.93 -4.99
N VAL A 173 18.19 0.15 -4.34
CA VAL A 173 18.76 0.05 -2.99
C VAL A 173 17.64 0.11 -1.97
N VAL A 174 17.46 -0.97 -1.20
CA VAL A 174 16.45 -1.03 -0.15
C VAL A 174 16.86 -0.14 1.03
N LEU A 175 16.08 0.91 1.27
CA LEU A 175 16.26 1.78 2.44
C LEU A 175 15.58 1.19 3.68
N ILE A 176 14.31 0.78 3.52
CA ILE A 176 13.44 0.20 4.55
C ILE A 176 12.63 -0.92 3.89
N ASP A 177 12.54 -2.06 4.56
CA ASP A 177 11.65 -3.18 4.21
C ASP A 177 11.21 -3.86 5.51
N GLN A 178 9.90 -3.84 5.77
CA GLN A 178 9.28 -4.36 6.99
C GLN A 178 7.87 -4.84 6.72
N LEU A 179 7.48 -5.93 7.40
CA LEU A 179 6.09 -6.36 7.46
C LEU A 179 5.38 -5.60 8.59
N GLN A 180 4.26 -4.95 8.26
CA GLN A 180 3.40 -4.25 9.21
C GLN A 180 1.97 -4.77 9.03
N SER A 181 1.24 -4.94 10.13
CA SER A 181 -0.20 -5.23 10.08
C SER A 181 -0.98 -3.94 9.79
N GLU A 182 -2.13 -4.09 9.11
CA GLU A 182 -3.15 -3.03 9.03
C GLU A 182 -3.87 -2.82 10.37
#